data_AF-A0A7X7C604-F1
#
_entry.id   AF-A0A7X7C604-F1
#
_cell.length_a   1.000
_cell.length_b   1.000
_cell.length_c   1.000
_cell.angle_alpha   90.00
_cell.angle_beta   90.00
_cell.angle_gamma   90.00
#
_symmetry.space_group_name_H-M   'P 1'
#
loop_
_entity.id
_entity.type
_entity.pdbx_description
1 polymer ?
#
loop_
_entity_poly.entity_id
_entity_poly.type
_entity_poly.pdbx_seq_one_letter_code
_entity_poly.pdbx_strand_id
1 'polypeptide(L)'
;IELLKASDDGKKVIVQKNIMLGENYLQWNGPDYEMTVDLKAVLANHTFLTTADWTYYQNNNLPQPKLYYLIEFKNDVYGNGYQLNAHYLTNQVLHNFQKAAFFGPSNLVSMGEFASVKAQDNVSFLIRTDGVIVDNIELSGCNDVTDLTALNHVGTTVEVMADDVYITNSYLKNGRTVLRAYGEYKSHNYQSAAQPVTSPNRDRPINVNLIGCILSNAREFILKIGTNEHILGDITGFTSHDDAFRKASPRLPKSDGINYYEGYNQPVNTTNLQDEFFINTYVKTFMNVRDCLFNNSGLFSIGIETNFSGPVLDGMNYLFNFQDDPYNWVNIAGTGFAALLRLEGEIKIYDWKNITHIDSSCLIEVGSDETYRELLNFDIRGILTNLYEVANNPELTDELEDYQDVMEMFKEVVTPYGGVDQDGNQKFYVHGGIAFYGGGKNYSMVINNTENTAELAPYFINIPLMFEIMSKANYDNAKLYKHLPYAAGRENFNFFMYNSLSAFGPDDQLVAPKTVRRCNIDSLLR
;
A
#
# COMPACT_ATOMS: atom_id res chain seq x y z
N ILE A 1 20.68 22.55 -8.73
CA ILE A 1 20.63 22.94 -10.16
C ILE A 1 21.32 21.88 -11.03
N GLU A 2 22.58 21.50 -10.77
CA GLU A 2 23.28 20.50 -11.60
C GLU A 2 22.67 19.09 -11.56
N LEU A 3 22.26 18.60 -10.38
CA LEU A 3 21.58 17.30 -10.24
C LEU A 3 20.30 17.22 -11.08
N LEU A 4 19.40 18.19 -10.91
CA LEU A 4 18.12 18.23 -11.61
C LEU A 4 18.32 18.28 -13.12
N LYS A 5 19.21 19.17 -13.60
CA LYS A 5 19.54 19.26 -15.02
C LYS A 5 20.14 17.96 -15.57
N ALA A 6 21.02 17.29 -14.83
CA ALA A 6 21.59 16.01 -15.26
C ALA A 6 20.51 14.92 -15.38
N SER A 7 19.58 14.87 -14.42
CA SER A 7 18.43 13.97 -14.44
C SER A 7 17.51 14.25 -15.63
N ASP A 8 17.17 15.52 -15.86
CA ASP A 8 16.30 15.95 -16.96
C ASP A 8 16.89 15.60 -18.33
N ASP A 9 18.21 15.80 -18.48
CA ASP A 9 19.02 15.48 -19.65
C ASP A 9 19.23 13.96 -19.85
N GLY A 10 18.75 13.10 -18.94
CA GLY A 10 18.91 11.64 -19.02
C GLY A 10 20.35 11.15 -18.81
N LYS A 11 21.15 11.92 -18.08
CA LYS A 11 22.56 11.59 -17.81
C LYS A 11 22.67 10.72 -16.56
N LYS A 12 23.70 9.87 -16.56
CA LYS A 12 24.18 9.18 -15.36
C LYS A 12 24.48 10.20 -14.25
N VAL A 13 23.99 9.93 -13.05
CA VAL A 13 24.14 10.80 -11.88
C VAL A 13 25.14 10.18 -10.90
N ILE A 14 26.09 10.97 -10.44
CA ILE A 14 27.00 10.59 -9.36
C ILE A 14 26.86 11.64 -8.26
N VAL A 15 26.36 11.22 -7.10
CA VAL A 15 26.22 12.10 -5.94
C VAL A 15 27.56 12.18 -5.21
N GLN A 16 27.98 13.40 -4.88
CA GLN A 16 29.29 13.70 -4.27
C GLN A 16 29.19 14.38 -2.89
N LYS A 17 27.98 14.70 -2.45
CA LYS A 17 27.69 15.27 -1.13
C LYS A 17 26.21 15.10 -0.83
N ASN A 18 25.83 15.26 0.44
CA ASN A 18 24.43 15.36 0.82
C ASN A 18 23.79 16.60 0.17
N ILE A 19 22.55 16.46 -0.32
CA ILE A 19 21.81 17.52 -0.99
C ILE A 19 20.41 17.62 -0.36
N MET A 20 20.12 18.80 0.19
CA MET A 20 18.77 19.20 0.56
C MET A 20 18.09 19.82 -0.66
N LEU A 21 17.09 19.14 -1.22
CA LEU A 21 16.36 19.62 -2.38
C LEU A 21 15.54 20.86 -2.01
N GLY A 22 15.59 21.90 -2.85
CA GLY A 22 14.83 23.13 -2.65
C GLY A 22 15.44 24.14 -1.68
N GLU A 23 16.62 23.87 -1.09
CA GLU A 23 17.29 24.81 -0.17
C GLU A 23 17.52 26.19 -0.80
N ASN A 24 17.77 26.24 -2.11
CA ASN A 24 17.95 27.48 -2.87
C ASN A 24 16.67 28.29 -3.07
N TYR A 25 15.51 27.75 -2.68
CA TYR A 25 14.23 28.45 -2.69
C TYR A 25 13.86 29.01 -1.31
N LEU A 26 14.72 28.85 -0.31
CA LEU A 26 14.45 29.29 1.04
C LEU A 26 15.06 30.66 1.32
N GLN A 27 14.35 31.42 2.14
CA GLN A 27 14.89 32.56 2.86
C GLN A 27 14.93 32.20 4.35
N TRP A 28 16.13 32.19 4.92
CA TRP A 28 16.33 31.88 6.33
C TRP A 28 16.05 33.09 7.21
N ASN A 29 15.24 32.88 8.26
CA ASN A 29 14.85 33.87 9.26
C ASN A 29 15.27 33.37 10.66
N GLY A 30 16.55 33.02 10.82
CA GLY A 30 17.06 32.38 12.04
C GLY A 30 16.93 30.85 11.97
N PRO A 31 16.35 30.17 12.99
CA PRO A 31 16.11 28.73 12.94
C PRO A 31 14.97 28.34 11.98
N ASP A 32 14.10 29.30 11.65
CA ASP A 32 12.98 29.14 10.74
C ASP A 32 13.36 29.56 9.32
N TYR A 33 12.58 29.08 8.35
CA TYR A 33 12.74 29.42 6.95
C TYR A 33 11.39 29.68 6.28
N GLU A 34 11.40 30.50 5.24
CA GLU A 34 10.24 30.72 4.37
C GLU A 34 10.56 30.33 2.93
N MET A 35 9.60 29.67 2.27
CA MET A 35 9.66 29.38 0.85
C MET A 35 9.47 30.68 0.04
N THR A 36 10.41 31.02 -0.83
CA THR A 36 10.38 32.25 -1.65
C THR A 36 9.62 32.09 -2.97
N VAL A 37 9.31 30.85 -3.37
CA VAL A 37 8.69 30.50 -4.65
C VAL A 37 7.36 29.76 -4.45
N ASP A 38 6.53 29.72 -5.49
CA ASP A 38 5.39 28.81 -5.57
C ASP A 38 5.85 27.46 -6.14
N LEU A 39 5.76 26.39 -5.35
CA LEU A 39 6.22 25.06 -5.77
C LEU A 39 5.42 24.50 -6.94
N LYS A 40 4.13 24.85 -7.11
CA LYS A 40 3.33 24.39 -8.26
C LYS A 40 3.89 24.95 -9.57
N ALA A 41 4.37 26.20 -9.54
CA ALA A 41 5.02 26.83 -10.67
C ALA A 41 6.40 26.22 -10.95
N VAL A 42 7.19 25.95 -9.90
CA VAL A 42 8.50 25.29 -10.03
C VAL A 42 8.39 23.89 -10.61
N LEU A 43 7.37 23.13 -10.20
CA LEU A 43 7.15 21.74 -10.61
C LEU A 43 6.23 21.59 -11.83
N ALA A 44 5.85 22.69 -12.51
CA ALA A 44 4.87 22.65 -13.60
C ALA A 44 5.24 21.65 -14.72
N ASN A 45 6.55 21.47 -14.96
CA ASN A 45 7.11 20.52 -15.94
C ASN A 45 7.52 19.17 -15.33
N HIS A 46 7.50 19.03 -14.01
CA HIS A 46 7.81 17.78 -13.30
C HIS A 46 6.53 17.10 -12.84
N THR A 47 5.74 16.70 -13.82
CA THR A 47 4.40 16.17 -13.58
C THR A 47 4.12 14.98 -14.48
N PHE A 48 3.19 14.14 -14.04
CA PHE A 48 2.67 13.01 -14.80
C PHE A 48 1.19 12.81 -14.46
N LEU A 49 0.46 12.11 -15.31
CA LEU A 49 -0.90 11.73 -15.02
C LEU A 49 -0.91 10.51 -14.11
N THR A 50 -1.83 10.46 -13.15
CA THR A 50 -1.99 9.30 -12.27
C THR A 50 -2.11 8.02 -13.09
N THR A 51 -1.42 6.98 -12.65
CA THR A 51 -1.47 5.63 -13.21
C THR A 51 -2.53 4.77 -12.53
N ALA A 52 -2.92 5.12 -11.30
CA ALA A 52 -3.99 4.44 -10.59
C ALA A 52 -5.35 4.64 -11.29
N ASP A 53 -6.32 3.79 -10.94
CA ASP A 53 -7.69 3.94 -11.43
C ASP A 53 -8.23 5.33 -11.11
N TRP A 54 -8.68 6.02 -12.15
CA TRP A 54 -9.21 7.38 -12.10
C TRP A 54 -10.67 7.44 -12.57
N THR A 55 -11.34 6.29 -12.68
CA THR A 55 -12.74 6.19 -13.13
C THR A 55 -13.68 7.05 -12.29
N TYR A 56 -13.42 7.19 -10.98
CA TYR A 56 -14.13 8.14 -10.13
C TYR A 56 -14.11 9.59 -10.66
N TYR A 57 -12.96 10.07 -11.12
CA TYR A 57 -12.84 11.40 -11.71
C TYR A 57 -13.59 11.47 -13.04
N GLN A 58 -13.47 10.43 -13.88
CA GLN A 58 -14.19 10.35 -15.14
C GLN A 58 -15.71 10.43 -14.95
N ASN A 59 -16.26 9.65 -14.01
CA ASN A 59 -17.68 9.63 -13.69
C ASN A 59 -18.20 10.99 -13.21
N ASN A 60 -17.32 11.79 -12.59
CA ASN A 60 -17.64 13.12 -12.08
C ASN A 60 -17.26 14.26 -13.06
N ASN A 61 -16.95 13.95 -14.33
CA ASN A 61 -16.52 14.91 -15.34
C ASN A 61 -15.29 15.75 -14.92
N LEU A 62 -14.41 15.16 -14.12
CA LEU A 62 -13.16 15.74 -13.67
C LEU A 62 -11.99 15.24 -14.54
N PRO A 63 -10.94 16.05 -14.73
CA PRO A 63 -9.77 15.60 -15.47
C PRO A 63 -9.05 14.48 -14.71
N GLN A 64 -8.36 13.62 -15.45
CA GLN A 64 -7.42 12.67 -14.86
C GLN A 64 -6.42 13.41 -13.97
N PRO A 65 -6.24 12.99 -12.69
CA PRO A 65 -5.36 13.67 -11.76
C PRO A 65 -3.93 13.83 -12.29
N LYS A 66 -3.40 15.03 -12.12
CA LYS A 66 -2.02 15.38 -12.43
C LYS A 66 -1.22 15.37 -11.13
N LEU A 67 -0.18 14.55 -11.07
CA LEU A 67 0.71 14.38 -9.92
C LEU A 67 2.07 15.04 -10.20
N TYR A 68 2.75 15.44 -9.13
CA TYR A 68 4.09 16.02 -9.17
C TYR A 68 5.14 14.96 -8.85
N TYR A 69 6.32 15.12 -9.45
CA TYR A 69 7.55 14.48 -8.98
C TYR A 69 8.64 15.53 -8.72
N LEU A 70 9.64 15.23 -7.89
CA LEU A 70 10.76 16.16 -7.65
C LEU A 70 11.95 15.87 -8.55
N ILE A 71 12.33 14.59 -8.68
CA ILE A 71 13.40 14.13 -9.56
C ILE A 71 12.97 12.85 -10.25
N GLU A 72 13.13 12.77 -11.57
CA GLU A 72 12.99 11.54 -12.33
C GLU A 72 14.37 10.98 -12.71
N PHE A 73 14.70 9.78 -12.25
CA PHE A 73 15.92 9.09 -12.63
C PHE A 73 15.72 8.35 -13.96
N LYS A 74 16.25 8.96 -15.02
CA LYS A 74 16.18 8.42 -16.40
C LYS A 74 17.44 7.61 -16.78
N ASN A 75 18.38 7.46 -15.86
CA ASN A 75 19.64 6.76 -16.05
C ASN A 75 20.20 6.34 -14.67
N ASP A 76 21.30 5.59 -14.66
CA ASP A 76 21.92 5.11 -13.42
C ASP A 76 22.26 6.26 -12.44
N VAL A 77 22.04 5.99 -11.16
CA VAL A 77 22.36 6.87 -10.04
C VAL A 77 23.29 6.17 -9.07
N TYR A 78 24.46 6.75 -8.83
CA TYR A 78 25.43 6.26 -7.83
C TYR A 78 25.54 7.28 -6.71
N GLY A 79 25.08 6.90 -5.52
CA GLY A 79 25.00 7.80 -4.37
C GLY A 79 26.31 7.97 -3.59
N ASN A 80 27.24 7.01 -3.68
CA ASN A 80 28.48 6.98 -2.88
C ASN A 80 28.26 7.11 -1.35
N GLY A 81 27.10 6.70 -0.85
CA GLY A 81 26.68 6.82 0.54
C GLY A 81 26.12 8.19 0.94
N TYR A 82 25.92 9.10 -0.02
CA TYR A 82 25.33 10.41 0.23
C TYR A 82 23.80 10.41 0.15
N GLN A 83 23.21 11.45 0.74
CA GLN A 83 21.77 11.63 0.84
C GLN A 83 21.22 12.64 -0.19
N LEU A 84 20.06 12.32 -0.77
CA LEU A 84 19.12 13.28 -1.36
C LEU A 84 17.89 13.37 -0.47
N ASN A 85 17.59 14.57 0.02
CA ASN A 85 16.52 14.80 0.98
C ASN A 85 15.55 15.86 0.49
N ALA A 86 14.27 15.48 0.41
CA ALA A 86 13.20 16.28 -0.15
C ALA A 86 12.42 17.15 0.87
N HIS A 87 12.86 17.21 2.13
CA HIS A 87 12.13 17.84 3.25
C HIS A 87 11.58 19.23 2.94
N TYR A 88 12.39 20.11 2.35
CA TYR A 88 11.96 21.49 2.08
C TYR A 88 10.91 21.59 0.98
N LEU A 89 10.73 20.57 0.14
CA LEU A 89 9.74 20.58 -0.94
C LEU A 89 8.47 19.85 -0.55
N THR A 90 8.57 18.75 0.20
CA THR A 90 7.45 17.90 0.59
C THR A 90 6.70 18.40 1.82
N ASN A 91 7.38 19.08 2.75
CA ASN A 91 6.79 19.47 4.02
C ASN A 91 6.12 20.86 4.01
N GLN A 92 6.06 21.53 2.85
CA GLN A 92 5.61 22.93 2.78
C GLN A 92 4.16 23.14 3.18
N VAL A 93 3.28 22.15 3.11
CA VAL A 93 1.88 22.31 3.52
C VAL A 93 1.75 22.71 5.00
N LEU A 94 2.70 22.29 5.84
CA LEU A 94 2.76 22.64 7.26
C LEU A 94 3.29 24.06 7.53
N HIS A 95 4.03 24.63 6.58
CA HIS A 95 4.67 25.95 6.72
C HIS A 95 3.94 27.04 5.93
N ASN A 96 3.55 26.74 4.70
CA ASN A 96 2.86 27.66 3.79
C ASN A 96 2.00 26.88 2.77
N PHE A 97 0.73 26.69 3.11
CA PHE A 97 -0.25 26.01 2.26
C PHE A 97 -0.35 26.60 0.83
N GLN A 98 -0.19 27.92 0.68
CA GLN A 98 -0.33 28.59 -0.62
C GLN A 98 0.83 28.27 -1.58
N LYS A 99 2.03 28.02 -1.02
CA LYS A 99 3.25 27.72 -1.78
C LYS A 99 3.55 26.22 -1.88
N ALA A 100 2.78 25.37 -1.22
CA ALA A 100 2.96 23.92 -1.24
C ALA A 100 2.50 23.29 -2.57
N ALA A 101 3.12 22.17 -2.93
CA ALA A 101 2.68 21.32 -4.05
C ALA A 101 2.16 19.96 -3.59
N PHE A 102 2.62 19.47 -2.44
CA PHE A 102 2.26 18.17 -1.88
C PHE A 102 1.13 18.35 -0.87
N PHE A 103 -0.05 17.83 -1.19
CA PHE A 103 -1.27 17.91 -0.36
C PHE A 103 -1.77 16.53 0.05
N GLY A 104 -1.04 15.47 -0.28
CA GLY A 104 -1.48 14.08 -0.17
C GLY A 104 -2.04 13.54 -1.50
N PRO A 105 -2.52 12.29 -1.47
CA PRO A 105 -2.83 11.50 -2.65
C PRO A 105 -4.17 11.88 -3.29
N SER A 106 -4.30 11.52 -4.57
CA SER A 106 -5.58 11.55 -5.27
C SER A 106 -6.56 10.55 -4.64
N ASN A 107 -7.85 10.75 -4.86
CA ASN A 107 -8.88 9.84 -4.37
C ASN A 107 -9.04 8.65 -5.33
N LEU A 108 -9.18 7.44 -4.81
CA LEU A 108 -9.81 6.35 -5.55
C LEU A 108 -11.31 6.62 -5.66
N VAL A 109 -11.94 6.94 -4.52
CA VAL A 109 -13.33 7.37 -4.40
C VAL A 109 -13.48 8.37 -3.26
N SER A 110 -14.49 9.22 -3.34
CA SER A 110 -14.83 10.16 -2.27
C SER A 110 -16.34 10.32 -2.13
N MET A 111 -16.76 10.46 -0.88
CA MET A 111 -18.08 10.91 -0.47
C MET A 111 -18.07 12.42 -0.18
N GLY A 112 -17.61 13.23 -1.13
CA GLY A 112 -17.46 14.67 -0.94
C GLY A 112 -16.59 15.00 0.28
N GLU A 113 -17.10 15.83 1.19
CA GLU A 113 -16.41 16.23 2.42
C GLU A 113 -16.46 15.20 3.55
N PHE A 114 -17.24 14.12 3.42
CA PHE A 114 -17.47 13.16 4.51
C PHE A 114 -16.34 12.14 4.64
N ALA A 115 -15.91 11.55 3.52
CA ALA A 115 -14.83 10.57 3.53
C ALA A 115 -14.18 10.39 2.15
N SER A 116 -12.97 9.83 2.14
CA SER A 116 -12.31 9.41 0.92
C SER A 116 -11.39 8.21 1.15
N VAL A 117 -11.28 7.38 0.11
CA VAL A 117 -10.25 6.34 -0.01
C VAL A 117 -9.24 6.83 -1.02
N LYS A 118 -7.96 6.68 -0.71
CA LYS A 118 -6.86 7.27 -1.50
C LYS A 118 -6.29 6.29 -2.52
N ALA A 119 -5.75 6.86 -3.59
CA ALA A 119 -5.11 6.14 -4.69
C ALA A 119 -3.60 6.46 -4.73
N GLN A 120 -3.16 7.29 -5.67
CA GLN A 120 -1.75 7.57 -5.92
C GLN A 120 -1.35 8.97 -5.40
N ASP A 121 -0.12 9.09 -4.89
CA ASP A 121 0.42 10.34 -4.35
C ASP A 121 1.51 10.93 -5.26
N ASN A 122 1.89 12.17 -4.96
CA ASN A 122 3.08 12.82 -5.49
C ASN A 122 4.34 12.06 -5.07
N VAL A 123 5.43 12.25 -5.82
CA VAL A 123 6.62 11.41 -5.73
C VAL A 123 7.87 12.24 -5.48
N SER A 124 8.73 11.84 -4.54
CA SER A 124 10.04 12.49 -4.41
C SER A 124 10.99 12.05 -5.54
N PHE A 125 11.17 10.74 -5.71
CA PHE A 125 12.07 10.16 -6.71
C PHE A 125 11.32 9.16 -7.60
N LEU A 126 11.23 9.45 -8.89
CA LEU A 126 10.46 8.67 -9.87
C LEU A 126 11.39 7.91 -10.82
N ILE A 127 11.07 6.65 -11.12
CA ILE A 127 11.79 5.82 -12.10
C ILE A 127 10.79 5.28 -13.12
N ARG A 128 10.91 5.72 -14.37
CA ARG A 128 10.09 5.26 -15.52
C ARG A 128 10.94 4.84 -16.72
N THR A 129 12.25 4.68 -16.52
CA THR A 129 13.16 4.21 -17.56
C THR A 129 13.63 2.81 -17.16
N ASP A 130 13.48 1.87 -18.09
CA ASP A 130 13.88 0.48 -17.87
C ASP A 130 15.39 0.36 -17.66
N GLY A 131 15.81 -0.66 -16.91
CA GLY A 131 17.23 -0.99 -16.74
C GLY A 131 18.01 -0.04 -15.83
N VAL A 132 17.35 0.92 -15.18
CA VAL A 132 17.99 1.91 -14.30
C VAL A 132 18.52 1.24 -13.03
N ILE A 133 19.78 1.55 -12.68
CA ILE A 133 20.35 1.23 -11.38
C ILE A 133 20.37 2.45 -10.46
N VAL A 134 19.90 2.26 -9.23
CA VAL A 134 20.07 3.20 -8.11
C VAL A 134 20.88 2.52 -7.01
N ASP A 135 22.14 2.91 -6.85
CA ASP A 135 23.07 2.23 -5.94
C ASP A 135 23.65 3.15 -4.86
N ASN A 136 23.77 2.61 -3.65
CA ASN A 136 24.50 3.19 -2.52
C ASN A 136 24.12 4.65 -2.25
N ILE A 137 22.82 4.92 -2.16
CA ILE A 137 22.27 6.27 -1.94
C ILE A 137 21.28 6.26 -0.78
N GLU A 138 21.18 7.37 -0.05
CA GLU A 138 20.06 7.61 0.85
C GLU A 138 19.03 8.52 0.18
N LEU A 139 17.80 8.04 0.00
CA LEU A 139 16.68 8.79 -0.58
C LEU A 139 15.64 9.03 0.51
N SER A 140 15.43 10.30 0.86
CA SER A 140 14.54 10.69 1.95
C SER A 140 13.44 11.61 1.45
N GLY A 141 12.18 11.26 1.69
CA GLY A 141 11.04 12.13 1.37
C GLY A 141 11.00 13.35 2.28
N CYS A 142 11.44 13.21 3.54
CA CYS A 142 11.70 14.33 4.44
C CYS A 142 12.77 13.98 5.50
N ASN A 143 13.06 14.94 6.40
CA ASN A 143 13.88 14.71 7.59
C ASN A 143 13.26 13.63 8.49
N ASP A 144 14.08 13.06 9.38
CA ASP A 144 13.62 12.03 10.31
C ASP A 144 12.52 12.55 11.23
N VAL A 145 11.52 11.71 11.43
CA VAL A 145 10.32 12.03 12.22
C VAL A 145 10.19 11.08 13.40
N THR A 146 9.64 11.58 14.50
CA THR A 146 9.25 10.77 15.66
C THR A 146 7.79 10.34 15.58
N ASP A 147 6.94 11.16 14.96
CA ASP A 147 5.52 10.92 14.75
C ASP A 147 5.27 10.69 13.25
N LEU A 148 4.69 9.54 12.92
CA LEU A 148 4.42 9.16 11.54
C LEU A 148 3.31 10.01 10.89
N THR A 149 2.47 10.72 11.66
CA THR A 149 1.47 11.64 11.11
C THR A 149 2.11 12.81 10.36
N ALA A 150 3.37 13.17 10.69
CA ALA A 150 4.15 14.16 9.93
C ALA A 150 4.38 13.75 8.46
N LEU A 151 4.15 12.47 8.11
CA LEU A 151 4.32 11.93 6.77
C LEU A 151 3.04 11.97 5.92
N ASN A 152 1.90 12.45 6.46
CA ASN A 152 0.59 12.46 5.78
C ASN A 152 0.59 13.10 4.38
N HIS A 153 1.45 14.10 4.18
CA HIS A 153 1.53 14.86 2.92
C HIS A 153 2.89 14.74 2.24
N VAL A 154 3.80 13.88 2.72
CA VAL A 154 5.16 13.78 2.16
C VAL A 154 5.17 13.10 0.78
N GLY A 155 4.12 12.33 0.48
CA GLY A 155 4.01 11.58 -0.77
C GLY A 155 4.77 10.26 -0.73
N THR A 156 4.93 9.65 -1.90
CA THR A 156 5.76 8.46 -2.07
C THR A 156 7.23 8.87 -2.16
N THR A 157 8.12 8.27 -1.36
CA THR A 157 9.55 8.60 -1.45
C THR A 157 10.12 8.13 -2.79
N VAL A 158 9.96 6.86 -3.13
CA VAL A 158 10.40 6.30 -4.41
C VAL A 158 9.26 5.60 -5.11
N GLU A 159 9.01 5.94 -6.37
CA GLU A 159 8.04 5.24 -7.20
C GLU A 159 8.70 4.67 -8.46
N VAL A 160 8.45 3.38 -8.70
CA VAL A 160 8.98 2.63 -9.85
C VAL A 160 7.82 2.18 -10.74
N MET A 161 7.92 2.54 -12.02
CA MET A 161 6.97 2.18 -13.09
C MET A 161 7.74 1.73 -14.34
N ALA A 162 8.82 0.97 -14.14
CA ALA A 162 9.73 0.55 -15.20
C ALA A 162 10.21 -0.87 -14.96
N ASP A 163 10.56 -1.57 -16.04
CA ASP A 163 11.09 -2.92 -16.03
C ASP A 163 12.60 -2.94 -15.77
N ASP A 164 13.08 -4.07 -15.26
CA ASP A 164 14.51 -4.32 -15.02
C ASP A 164 15.21 -3.25 -14.14
N VAL A 165 14.52 -2.73 -13.13
CA VAL A 165 15.07 -1.71 -12.23
C VAL A 165 15.80 -2.37 -11.06
N TYR A 166 16.98 -1.86 -10.71
CA TYR A 166 17.76 -2.32 -9.56
C TYR A 166 17.98 -1.19 -8.56
N ILE A 167 17.49 -1.37 -7.34
CA ILE A 167 17.79 -0.51 -6.20
C ILE A 167 18.67 -1.31 -5.26
N THR A 168 19.95 -0.92 -5.14
CA THR A 168 20.96 -1.70 -4.41
C THR A 168 21.65 -0.87 -3.33
N ASN A 169 22.00 -1.52 -2.22
CA ASN A 169 22.83 -0.92 -1.15
C ASN A 169 22.32 0.43 -0.61
N SER A 170 21.02 0.71 -0.77
CA SER A 170 20.43 2.04 -0.58
C SER A 170 19.55 2.09 0.66
N TYR A 171 19.39 3.31 1.19
CA TYR A 171 18.49 3.58 2.32
C TYR A 171 17.34 4.47 1.85
N LEU A 172 16.12 3.94 1.82
CA LEU A 172 14.93 4.69 1.44
C LEU A 172 14.10 5.00 2.70
N LYS A 173 13.70 6.25 2.91
CA LYS A 173 12.97 6.58 4.14
C LYS A 173 12.00 7.73 4.04
N ASN A 174 11.14 7.82 5.07
CA ASN A 174 10.29 8.95 5.40
C ASN A 174 9.36 9.33 4.24
N GLY A 175 8.27 8.59 4.07
CA GLY A 175 7.23 8.88 3.09
C GLY A 175 5.85 8.49 3.61
N ARG A 176 4.79 8.92 2.93
CA ARG A 176 3.47 8.33 3.17
C ARG A 176 3.52 6.84 2.84
N THR A 177 4.10 6.53 1.68
CA THR A 177 4.67 5.24 1.30
C THR A 177 6.15 5.42 0.99
N VAL A 178 7.03 4.50 1.40
CA VAL A 178 8.48 4.66 1.13
C VAL A 178 8.82 4.22 -0.29
N LEU A 179 8.43 3.02 -0.69
CA LEU A 179 8.64 2.49 -2.04
C LEU A 179 7.33 1.96 -2.62
N ARG A 180 6.89 2.50 -3.76
CA ARG A 180 5.78 1.96 -4.56
C ARG A 180 6.32 1.38 -5.87
N ALA A 181 5.96 0.14 -6.20
CA ALA A 181 6.30 -0.49 -7.48
C ALA A 181 5.07 -1.14 -8.12
N TYR A 182 4.58 -0.55 -9.21
CA TYR A 182 3.37 -0.97 -9.91
C TYR A 182 3.68 -1.09 -11.40
N GLY A 183 3.26 -2.20 -12.01
CA GLY A 183 3.36 -2.42 -13.45
C GLY A 183 2.83 -1.23 -14.25
N GLU A 184 3.53 -0.92 -15.34
CA GLU A 184 3.31 0.28 -16.15
C GLU A 184 1.86 0.38 -16.66
N TYR A 185 1.35 1.61 -16.68
CA TYR A 185 0.03 1.97 -17.17
C TYR A 185 0.07 2.45 -18.62
N LYS A 186 -0.75 1.85 -19.49
CA LYS A 186 -1.20 2.47 -20.75
C LYS A 186 -2.69 2.80 -20.67
N SER A 187 -3.12 3.79 -21.44
CA SER A 187 -4.39 4.55 -21.39
C SER A 187 -5.75 3.80 -21.29
N HIS A 188 -5.78 2.48 -21.12
CA HIS A 188 -6.98 1.67 -20.93
C HIS A 188 -6.78 0.72 -19.74
N ASN A 189 -7.33 1.08 -18.58
CA ASN A 189 -7.04 0.44 -17.28
C ASN A 189 -7.93 -0.75 -16.90
N TYR A 190 -8.83 -1.15 -17.80
CA TYR A 190 -9.76 -2.21 -17.47
C TYR A 190 -10.20 -3.01 -18.69
N GLN A 191 -10.52 -4.28 -18.44
CA GLN A 191 -11.17 -5.15 -19.42
C GLN A 191 -12.57 -5.51 -18.96
N SER A 192 -13.52 -5.54 -19.90
CA SER A 192 -14.85 -6.03 -19.58
C SER A 192 -14.83 -7.54 -19.41
N ALA A 193 -15.61 -8.06 -18.46
CA ALA A 193 -15.76 -9.49 -18.24
C ALA A 193 -16.23 -10.25 -19.51
N ALA A 194 -16.87 -9.54 -20.45
CA ALA A 194 -17.38 -10.08 -21.72
C ALA A 194 -16.35 -10.15 -22.87
N GLN A 195 -15.19 -9.50 -22.75
CA GLN A 195 -14.11 -9.53 -23.74
C GLN A 195 -12.74 -9.70 -23.06
N PRO A 196 -12.50 -10.84 -22.40
CA PRO A 196 -11.22 -11.07 -21.75
C PRO A 196 -10.08 -11.23 -22.77
N VAL A 197 -8.91 -10.73 -22.37
CA VAL A 197 -7.63 -10.64 -23.10
C VAL A 197 -7.40 -11.75 -24.14
N THR A 198 -7.29 -11.39 -25.43
CA THR A 198 -6.96 -12.34 -26.52
C THR A 198 -5.62 -12.08 -27.21
N SER A 199 -4.88 -11.02 -26.83
CA SER A 199 -3.68 -10.59 -27.56
C SER A 199 -2.37 -10.87 -26.81
N PRO A 200 -1.42 -11.62 -27.40
CA PRO A 200 -0.06 -11.83 -26.88
C PRO A 200 0.88 -10.61 -27.01
N ASN A 201 0.41 -9.49 -27.57
CA ASN A 201 1.17 -8.23 -27.65
C ASN A 201 0.92 -7.31 -26.45
N ARG A 202 0.47 -7.87 -25.32
CA ARG A 202 0.18 -7.13 -24.11
C ARG A 202 1.46 -6.74 -23.36
N ASP A 203 1.38 -5.63 -22.61
CA ASP A 203 2.49 -5.08 -21.83
C ASP A 203 3.11 -6.13 -20.90
N ARG A 204 4.44 -6.20 -20.97
CA ARG A 204 5.25 -7.12 -20.19
C ARG A 204 5.18 -6.72 -18.71
N PRO A 205 5.22 -7.69 -17.79
CA PRO A 205 5.36 -7.39 -16.38
C PRO A 205 6.66 -6.62 -16.13
N ILE A 206 6.66 -5.72 -15.14
CA ILE A 206 7.89 -5.07 -14.68
C ILE A 206 8.62 -5.95 -13.67
N ASN A 207 9.94 -5.92 -13.69
CA ASN A 207 10.82 -6.58 -12.74
C ASN A 207 11.58 -5.53 -11.94
N VAL A 208 11.32 -5.48 -10.63
CA VAL A 208 11.96 -4.54 -9.71
C VAL A 208 12.78 -5.32 -8.69
N ASN A 209 14.07 -5.02 -8.60
CA ASN A 209 15.02 -5.72 -7.76
C ASN A 209 15.51 -4.81 -6.63
N LEU A 210 15.15 -5.13 -5.40
CA LEU A 210 15.55 -4.42 -4.19
C LEU A 210 16.54 -5.30 -3.41
N ILE A 211 17.81 -4.89 -3.35
CA ILE A 211 18.89 -5.77 -2.88
C ILE A 211 19.81 -5.06 -1.89
N GLY A 212 19.96 -5.62 -0.68
CA GLY A 212 20.87 -5.05 0.32
C GLY A 212 20.42 -3.67 0.78
N CYS A 213 19.11 -3.42 0.80
CA CYS A 213 18.51 -2.12 1.11
C CYS A 213 17.89 -2.08 2.49
N ILE A 214 17.90 -0.88 3.07
CA ILE A 214 17.16 -0.55 4.29
C ILE A 214 16.01 0.36 3.87
N LEU A 215 14.80 0.08 4.39
CA LEU A 215 13.64 0.94 4.19
C LEU A 215 12.98 1.23 5.54
N SER A 216 12.65 2.49 5.81
CA SER A 216 12.02 2.82 7.10
C SER A 216 11.13 4.05 7.12
N ASN A 217 10.27 4.11 8.15
CA ASN A 217 9.39 5.23 8.47
C ASN A 217 8.41 5.53 7.33
N ALA A 218 7.30 4.82 7.36
CA ALA A 218 6.18 5.07 6.45
C ALA A 218 4.92 5.47 7.23
N ARG A 219 4.14 6.43 6.73
CA ARG A 219 2.79 6.69 7.30
C ARG A 219 1.89 5.47 7.18
N GLU A 220 1.99 4.77 6.06
CA GLU A 220 1.18 3.62 5.70
C GLU A 220 2.09 2.39 5.54
N PHE A 221 2.62 2.20 4.33
CA PHE A 221 3.39 1.04 3.92
C PHE A 221 4.84 1.40 3.62
N ILE A 222 5.78 0.56 4.05
CA ILE A 222 7.19 0.75 3.68
C ILE A 222 7.39 0.35 2.21
N LEU A 223 6.95 -0.84 1.84
CA LEU A 223 6.92 -1.30 0.45
C LEU A 223 5.47 -1.56 0.03
N LYS A 224 5.04 -0.96 -1.07
CA LYS A 224 3.72 -1.17 -1.65
C LYS A 224 3.86 -1.66 -3.09
N ILE A 225 3.32 -2.84 -3.38
CA ILE A 225 3.30 -3.42 -4.72
C ILE A 225 1.88 -3.73 -5.15
N GLY A 226 1.65 -3.76 -6.46
CA GLY A 226 0.33 -4.05 -7.00
C GLY A 226 0.32 -3.87 -8.51
N THR A 227 -0.86 -3.58 -9.02
CA THR A 227 -1.10 -3.30 -10.43
C THR A 227 -2.14 -2.20 -10.54
N ASN A 228 -2.10 -1.46 -11.64
CA ASN A 228 -3.15 -0.50 -11.98
C ASN A 228 -4.23 -1.14 -12.88
N GLU A 229 -4.05 -2.40 -13.27
CA GLU A 229 -4.93 -3.08 -14.22
C GLU A 229 -5.85 -4.10 -13.54
N HIS A 230 -7.10 -4.18 -14.02
CA HIS A 230 -8.11 -5.08 -13.47
C HIS A 230 -9.15 -5.51 -14.52
N ILE A 231 -9.93 -6.55 -14.20
CA ILE A 231 -11.19 -6.85 -14.89
C ILE A 231 -12.32 -6.15 -14.15
N LEU A 232 -13.13 -5.37 -14.86
CA LEU A 232 -14.29 -4.69 -14.28
C LEU A 232 -15.32 -5.70 -13.78
N GLY A 233 -15.91 -5.38 -12.65
CA GLY A 233 -17.22 -5.88 -12.28
C GLY A 233 -18.28 -5.51 -13.33
N ASP A 234 -19.36 -6.30 -13.35
CA ASP A 234 -20.57 -5.92 -14.09
C ASP A 234 -21.78 -6.43 -13.32
N ILE A 235 -22.27 -5.59 -12.40
CA ILE A 235 -23.44 -5.93 -11.59
C ILE A 235 -24.76 -5.80 -12.37
N THR A 236 -24.76 -5.44 -13.66
CA THR A 236 -25.98 -5.26 -14.44
C THR A 236 -26.92 -6.46 -14.33
N GLY A 237 -28.20 -6.19 -14.01
CA GLY A 237 -29.22 -7.21 -13.86
C GLY A 237 -28.94 -8.22 -12.73
N PHE A 238 -28.24 -7.82 -11.66
CA PHE A 238 -28.11 -8.66 -10.47
C PHE A 238 -29.48 -9.00 -9.88
N THR A 239 -29.64 -10.20 -9.34
CA THR A 239 -30.93 -10.68 -8.79
C THR A 239 -30.95 -10.72 -7.26
N SER A 240 -29.80 -10.61 -6.62
CA SER A 240 -29.64 -10.58 -5.16
C SER A 240 -28.36 -9.84 -4.77
N HIS A 241 -28.21 -9.51 -3.48
CA HIS A 241 -26.98 -8.89 -2.98
C HIS A 241 -25.77 -9.82 -3.22
N ASP A 242 -25.92 -11.12 -2.97
CA ASP A 242 -24.86 -12.10 -3.20
C ASP A 242 -24.46 -12.19 -4.67
N ASP A 243 -25.42 -12.10 -5.60
CA ASP A 243 -25.13 -12.05 -7.03
C ASP A 243 -24.39 -10.75 -7.40
N ALA A 244 -24.75 -9.60 -6.81
CA ALA A 244 -24.03 -8.34 -7.00
C ALA A 244 -22.58 -8.44 -6.53
N PHE A 245 -22.32 -9.01 -5.34
CA PHE A 245 -20.96 -9.25 -4.85
C PHE A 245 -20.15 -10.16 -5.78
N ARG A 246 -20.75 -11.24 -6.27
CA ARG A 246 -20.11 -12.16 -7.21
C ARG A 246 -19.76 -11.48 -8.53
N LYS A 247 -20.66 -10.65 -9.04
CA LYS A 247 -20.50 -9.90 -10.30
C LYS A 247 -19.50 -8.74 -10.21
N ALA A 248 -19.43 -8.07 -9.06
CA ALA A 248 -18.48 -6.98 -8.80
C ALA A 248 -17.02 -7.48 -8.70
N SER A 249 -16.81 -8.77 -8.45
CA SER A 249 -15.51 -9.40 -8.27
C SER A 249 -15.34 -10.60 -9.24
N PRO A 250 -15.21 -10.37 -10.55
CA PRO A 250 -15.18 -11.44 -11.56
C PRO A 250 -13.91 -12.29 -11.44
N ARG A 251 -13.96 -13.55 -11.88
CA ARG A 251 -12.76 -14.40 -11.93
C ARG A 251 -11.90 -14.10 -13.16
N LEU A 252 -10.60 -14.35 -13.06
CA LEU A 252 -9.70 -14.26 -14.22
C LEU A 252 -9.91 -15.48 -15.13
N PRO A 253 -10.29 -15.30 -16.41
CA PRO A 253 -10.48 -16.40 -17.33
C PRO A 253 -9.14 -17.00 -17.81
N LYS A 254 -9.18 -18.26 -18.18
CA LYS A 254 -8.06 -18.96 -18.84
C LYS A 254 -8.04 -18.65 -20.34
N SER A 255 -7.01 -19.14 -21.02
CA SER A 255 -6.80 -18.95 -22.47
C SER A 255 -7.95 -19.47 -23.34
N ASP A 256 -8.76 -20.40 -22.84
CA ASP A 256 -9.95 -20.92 -23.52
C ASP A 256 -11.18 -19.99 -23.43
N GLY A 257 -11.14 -18.96 -22.57
CA GLY A 257 -12.24 -18.03 -22.33
C GLY A 257 -13.49 -18.64 -21.65
N ILE A 258 -13.44 -19.91 -21.25
CA ILE A 258 -14.55 -20.66 -20.65
C ILE A 258 -14.25 -21.01 -19.20
N ASN A 259 -13.03 -21.46 -18.93
CA ASN A 259 -12.57 -21.81 -17.60
C ASN A 259 -11.94 -20.59 -16.91
N TYR A 260 -11.87 -20.65 -15.59
CA TYR A 260 -11.31 -19.58 -14.76
C TYR A 260 -10.13 -20.09 -13.93
N TYR A 261 -9.22 -19.19 -13.60
CA TYR A 261 -8.21 -19.44 -12.57
C TYR A 261 -8.87 -19.53 -11.20
N GLU A 262 -8.33 -20.43 -10.38
CA GLU A 262 -8.73 -20.65 -8.99
C GLU A 262 -7.58 -20.23 -8.06
N GLY A 263 -7.74 -20.41 -6.74
CA GLY A 263 -6.70 -20.10 -5.76
C GLY A 263 -6.51 -18.61 -5.49
N TYR A 264 -7.50 -17.78 -5.82
CA TYR A 264 -7.54 -16.39 -5.37
C TYR A 264 -7.62 -16.31 -3.84
N ASN A 265 -7.02 -15.26 -3.27
CA ASN A 265 -6.88 -15.01 -1.84
C ASN A 265 -6.17 -16.18 -1.10
N GLN A 266 -5.32 -16.93 -1.82
CA GLN A 266 -4.40 -17.93 -1.26
C GLN A 266 -2.96 -17.53 -1.60
N PRO A 267 -2.33 -16.62 -0.83
CA PRO A 267 -1.10 -15.97 -1.26
C PRO A 267 0.13 -16.85 -1.47
N VAL A 268 0.12 -18.09 -0.96
CA VAL A 268 1.21 -19.07 -1.13
C VAL A 268 0.91 -20.10 -2.23
N ASN A 269 -0.27 -20.03 -2.86
CA ASN A 269 -0.65 -20.95 -3.92
C ASN A 269 -0.03 -20.52 -5.24
N THR A 270 1.08 -21.15 -5.61
CA THR A 270 1.83 -20.87 -6.84
C THR A 270 1.35 -21.65 -8.07
N THR A 271 0.22 -22.38 -7.98
CA THR A 271 -0.25 -23.27 -9.06
C THR A 271 -0.44 -22.52 -10.39
N ASN A 272 -0.97 -21.29 -10.35
CA ASN A 272 -1.21 -20.50 -11.56
C ASN A 272 0.09 -20.06 -12.25
N LEU A 273 1.25 -20.11 -11.58
CA LEU A 273 2.56 -19.82 -12.18
C LEU A 273 3.07 -20.95 -13.09
N GLN A 274 2.36 -22.08 -13.17
CA GLN A 274 2.63 -23.13 -14.15
C GLN A 274 2.00 -22.86 -15.52
N ASP A 275 1.14 -21.83 -15.62
CA ASP A 275 0.45 -21.44 -16.86
C ASP A 275 1.08 -20.17 -17.45
N GLU A 276 1.71 -20.30 -18.62
CA GLU A 276 2.32 -19.18 -19.33
C GLU A 276 1.28 -18.10 -19.70
N PHE A 277 0.03 -18.48 -19.96
CA PHE A 277 -1.03 -17.50 -20.24
C PHE A 277 -1.29 -16.65 -19.00
N PHE A 278 -1.35 -17.24 -17.80
CA PHE A 278 -1.52 -16.49 -16.56
C PHE A 278 -0.38 -15.49 -16.36
N ILE A 279 0.86 -15.94 -16.49
CA ILE A 279 2.04 -15.09 -16.29
C ILE A 279 2.06 -13.93 -17.28
N ASN A 280 1.97 -14.22 -18.57
CA ASN A 280 2.09 -13.21 -19.61
C ASN A 280 0.90 -12.23 -19.62
N THR A 281 -0.26 -12.69 -19.16
CA THR A 281 -1.49 -11.91 -19.21
C THR A 281 -1.73 -11.16 -17.91
N TYR A 282 -1.72 -11.84 -16.77
CA TYR A 282 -2.24 -11.34 -15.51
C TYR A 282 -1.17 -11.00 -14.49
N VAL A 283 0.09 -11.38 -14.66
CA VAL A 283 1.15 -10.86 -13.78
C VAL A 283 1.65 -9.53 -14.34
N LYS A 284 1.72 -8.50 -13.48
CA LYS A 284 2.17 -7.16 -13.89
C LYS A 284 3.35 -6.60 -13.13
N THR A 285 3.63 -7.17 -11.97
CA THR A 285 4.74 -6.71 -11.12
C THR A 285 5.43 -7.92 -10.54
N PHE A 286 6.72 -8.07 -10.83
CA PHE A 286 7.64 -8.93 -10.09
C PHE A 286 8.49 -8.05 -9.19
N MET A 287 8.28 -8.16 -7.87
CA MET A 287 9.09 -7.49 -6.87
C MET A 287 10.03 -8.52 -6.23
N ASN A 288 11.32 -8.41 -6.54
CA ASN A 288 12.36 -9.28 -6.01
C ASN A 288 13.07 -8.55 -4.87
N VAL A 289 12.89 -9.02 -3.63
CA VAL A 289 13.51 -8.47 -2.44
C VAL A 289 14.55 -9.44 -1.92
N ARG A 290 15.81 -8.98 -1.79
CA ARG A 290 16.90 -9.81 -1.31
C ARG A 290 17.76 -9.08 -0.28
N ASP A 291 18.04 -9.74 0.84
CA ASP A 291 18.92 -9.23 1.89
C ASP A 291 18.51 -7.82 2.39
N CYS A 292 17.21 -7.61 2.66
CA CYS A 292 16.65 -6.29 2.97
C CYS A 292 16.10 -6.18 4.40
N LEU A 293 16.00 -4.94 4.88
CA LEU A 293 15.42 -4.60 6.18
C LEU A 293 14.29 -3.58 6.03
N PHE A 294 13.13 -3.90 6.60
CA PHE A 294 11.96 -3.04 6.73
C PHE A 294 11.76 -2.68 8.21
N ASN A 295 11.63 -1.40 8.54
CA ASN A 295 11.46 -0.96 9.92
C ASN A 295 10.49 0.22 10.05
N ASN A 296 9.60 0.14 11.02
CA ASN A 296 8.70 1.23 11.45
C ASN A 296 7.74 1.70 10.36
N SER A 297 6.64 0.96 10.17
CA SER A 297 5.49 1.40 9.37
C SER A 297 4.38 1.95 10.27
N GLY A 298 3.47 2.76 9.73
CA GLY A 298 2.26 3.15 10.45
C GLY A 298 1.17 2.08 10.40
N LEU A 299 1.13 1.30 9.31
CA LEU A 299 0.21 0.17 9.13
C LEU A 299 0.97 -1.14 9.01
N PHE A 300 1.41 -1.47 7.80
CA PHE A 300 2.08 -2.72 7.48
C PHE A 300 3.42 -2.47 6.79
N SER A 301 4.40 -3.35 7.00
CA SER A 301 5.72 -3.21 6.37
C SER A 301 5.63 -3.40 4.86
N ILE A 302 4.90 -4.41 4.40
CA ILE A 302 4.71 -4.68 2.97
C ILE A 302 3.22 -4.78 2.65
N GLY A 303 2.76 -3.98 1.69
CA GLY A 303 1.39 -4.02 1.16
C GLY A 303 1.36 -4.58 -0.25
N ILE A 304 0.49 -5.56 -0.50
CA ILE A 304 0.19 -6.14 -1.81
C ILE A 304 -1.26 -5.82 -2.14
N GLU A 305 -1.44 -4.81 -2.99
CA GLU A 305 -2.76 -4.27 -3.32
C GLU A 305 -3.48 -5.14 -4.36
N THR A 306 -4.77 -5.36 -4.13
CA THR A 306 -5.74 -5.77 -5.15
C THR A 306 -6.82 -4.71 -5.28
N ASN A 307 -7.56 -4.76 -6.39
CA ASN A 307 -8.68 -3.84 -6.59
C ASN A 307 -9.80 -4.09 -5.56
N PHE A 308 -10.49 -3.01 -5.19
CA PHE A 308 -11.72 -3.09 -4.42
C PHE A 308 -12.86 -3.64 -5.29
N SER A 309 -13.74 -4.44 -4.69
CA SER A 309 -14.77 -5.18 -5.45
C SER A 309 -16.14 -5.20 -4.79
N GLY A 310 -16.39 -4.23 -3.91
CA GLY A 310 -17.72 -4.05 -3.35
C GLY A 310 -18.71 -3.54 -4.42
N PRO A 311 -19.95 -4.02 -4.44
CA PRO A 311 -20.91 -3.70 -5.48
C PRO A 311 -21.33 -2.21 -5.52
N VAL A 312 -21.12 -1.43 -4.46
CA VAL A 312 -21.40 0.03 -4.50
C VAL A 312 -20.38 0.79 -5.35
N LEU A 313 -19.20 0.20 -5.58
CA LEU A 313 -18.21 0.72 -6.52
C LEU A 313 -18.61 0.42 -7.98
N ASP A 314 -19.69 -0.32 -8.20
CA ASP A 314 -20.27 -0.62 -9.51
C ASP A 314 -21.72 -0.13 -9.65
N GLY A 315 -22.12 0.88 -8.85
CA GLY A 315 -23.42 1.51 -8.95
C GLY A 315 -24.54 0.86 -8.13
N MET A 316 -24.24 -0.10 -7.25
CA MET A 316 -25.28 -0.61 -6.37
C MET A 316 -25.74 0.47 -5.38
N ASN A 317 -27.04 0.73 -5.35
CA ASN A 317 -27.64 1.57 -4.33
C ASN A 317 -27.73 0.81 -3.00
N TYR A 318 -26.95 1.25 -2.02
CA TYR A 318 -26.86 0.64 -0.69
C TYR A 318 -26.60 1.73 0.36
N LEU A 319 -27.58 2.00 1.23
CA LEU A 319 -27.65 3.14 2.16
C LEU A 319 -27.75 4.51 1.50
N PHE A 320 -26.88 4.77 0.52
CA PHE A 320 -26.82 5.97 -0.28
C PHE A 320 -27.14 5.63 -1.73
N ASN A 321 -27.62 6.62 -2.48
CA ASN A 321 -27.60 6.52 -3.93
C ASN A 321 -26.16 6.86 -4.38
N PHE A 322 -25.33 5.83 -4.56
CA PHE A 322 -23.95 6.02 -5.01
C PHE A 322 -23.87 6.21 -6.52
N GLN A 323 -24.91 5.78 -7.25
CA GLN A 323 -25.00 5.88 -8.69
C GLN A 323 -25.46 7.27 -9.16
N ASP A 324 -26.50 7.84 -8.55
CA ASP A 324 -27.02 9.17 -8.88
C ASP A 324 -26.67 10.18 -7.78
N ASP A 325 -25.86 11.20 -8.13
CA ASP A 325 -25.56 12.48 -7.43
C ASP A 325 -25.37 12.44 -5.88
N PRO A 326 -24.22 12.87 -5.30
CA PRO A 326 -23.03 13.48 -5.92
C PRO A 326 -21.82 12.57 -6.03
N TYR A 327 -21.96 11.25 -5.80
CA TYR A 327 -20.78 10.37 -5.68
C TYR A 327 -20.38 9.70 -7.00
N ASN A 328 -21.35 9.25 -7.79
CA ASN A 328 -21.15 8.57 -9.10
C ASN A 328 -20.13 7.43 -9.05
N TRP A 329 -20.25 6.53 -8.07
CA TRP A 329 -19.40 5.33 -7.96
C TRP A 329 -19.96 4.23 -8.87
N VAL A 330 -19.40 4.11 -10.07
CA VAL A 330 -19.76 3.10 -11.08
C VAL A 330 -18.52 2.65 -11.85
N ASN A 331 -18.45 1.38 -12.27
CA ASN A 331 -17.31 0.82 -13.02
C ASN A 331 -15.94 0.96 -12.32
N ILE A 332 -15.90 0.95 -10.99
CA ILE A 332 -14.66 0.99 -10.20
C ILE A 332 -14.36 -0.38 -9.58
N ALA A 333 -15.42 -1.14 -9.25
CA ALA A 333 -15.27 -2.49 -8.72
C ALA A 333 -14.57 -3.41 -9.72
N GLY A 334 -13.74 -4.32 -9.24
CA GLY A 334 -13.18 -5.32 -10.12
C GLY A 334 -12.22 -6.29 -9.45
N THR A 335 -11.59 -7.11 -10.27
CA THR A 335 -10.54 -8.04 -9.86
C THR A 335 -9.21 -7.60 -10.44
N GLY A 336 -8.30 -7.21 -9.55
CA GLY A 336 -6.96 -6.77 -9.91
C GLY A 336 -6.15 -7.90 -10.54
N PHE A 337 -5.24 -7.52 -11.43
CA PHE A 337 -4.18 -8.40 -11.88
C PHE A 337 -3.15 -8.64 -10.76
N ALA A 338 -2.29 -9.62 -10.97
CA ALA A 338 -1.41 -10.16 -9.94
C ALA A 338 -0.09 -9.38 -9.85
N ALA A 339 0.36 -9.18 -8.61
CA ALA A 339 1.73 -8.86 -8.27
C ALA A 339 2.38 -10.06 -7.57
N LEU A 340 3.69 -10.25 -7.78
CA LEU A 340 4.45 -11.32 -7.17
C LEU A 340 5.56 -10.73 -6.31
N LEU A 341 5.54 -11.04 -5.02
CA LEU A 341 6.61 -10.73 -4.09
C LEU A 341 7.51 -11.95 -3.93
N ARG A 342 8.79 -11.82 -4.27
CA ARG A 342 9.80 -12.84 -4.03
C ARG A 342 10.73 -12.38 -2.93
N LEU A 343 10.85 -13.19 -1.88
CA LEU A 343 11.72 -12.95 -0.74
C LEU A 343 12.89 -13.94 -0.79
N GLU A 344 14.12 -13.41 -0.81
CA GLU A 344 15.35 -14.20 -0.89
C GLU A 344 16.42 -13.70 0.11
N GLY A 345 17.28 -14.60 0.58
CA GLY A 345 18.36 -14.23 1.51
C GLY A 345 17.86 -13.79 2.89
N GLU A 346 18.55 -12.83 3.50
CA GLU A 346 18.23 -12.35 4.85
C GLU A 346 17.20 -11.22 4.82
N ILE A 347 15.91 -11.56 5.01
CA ILE A 347 14.83 -10.57 5.09
C ILE A 347 14.50 -10.28 6.56
N LYS A 348 14.50 -8.99 6.91
CA LYS A 348 14.25 -8.48 8.27
C LYS A 348 13.02 -7.57 8.28
N ILE A 349 11.95 -7.97 8.96
CA ILE A 349 10.74 -7.15 9.12
C ILE A 349 10.62 -6.73 10.59
N TYR A 350 11.30 -5.65 10.95
CA TYR A 350 11.40 -5.12 12.32
C TYR A 350 10.29 -4.10 12.55
N ASP A 351 9.07 -4.60 12.77
CA ASP A 351 7.87 -3.75 12.77
C ASP A 351 6.86 -4.16 13.85
N TRP A 352 7.38 -4.54 15.02
CA TRP A 352 6.55 -4.70 16.22
C TRP A 352 6.25 -3.32 16.81
N LYS A 353 4.97 -3.01 16.98
CA LYS A 353 4.51 -1.72 17.51
C LYS A 353 3.45 -1.92 18.58
N ASN A 354 3.44 -0.99 19.53
CA ASN A 354 2.36 -0.94 20.50
C ASN A 354 1.05 -0.65 19.76
N ILE A 355 -0.01 -1.37 20.10
CA ILE A 355 -1.34 -1.23 19.48
C ILE A 355 -1.87 0.21 19.58
N THR A 356 -1.47 0.97 20.60
CA THR A 356 -1.87 2.37 20.80
C THR A 356 -1.27 3.32 19.76
N HIS A 357 -0.20 2.91 19.07
CA HIS A 357 0.46 3.68 18.02
C HIS A 357 -0.03 3.33 16.62
N ILE A 358 -0.95 2.37 16.47
CA ILE A 358 -1.58 2.08 15.18
C ILE A 358 -2.55 3.22 14.87
N ASP A 359 -2.36 3.84 13.73
CA ASP A 359 -3.23 4.90 13.22
C ASP A 359 -3.68 4.56 11.79
N SER A 360 -4.94 4.13 11.67
CA SER A 360 -5.60 3.76 10.41
C SER A 360 -6.40 4.88 9.74
N SER A 361 -6.28 6.13 10.22
CA SER A 361 -6.97 7.30 9.63
C SER A 361 -6.61 7.58 8.17
N CYS A 362 -5.51 7.01 7.68
CA CYS A 362 -5.07 7.12 6.30
C CYS A 362 -5.73 6.11 5.33
N LEU A 363 -6.39 5.06 5.85
CA LEU A 363 -7.10 4.07 5.01
C LEU A 363 -8.45 4.59 4.52
N ILE A 364 -9.21 5.21 5.43
CA ILE A 364 -10.42 5.99 5.12
C ILE A 364 -10.23 7.35 5.78
N GLU A 365 -9.94 8.36 4.96
CA GLU A 365 -9.80 9.72 5.45
C GLU A 365 -11.20 10.32 5.62
N VAL A 366 -11.65 10.39 6.88
CA VAL A 366 -12.92 10.98 7.28
C VAL A 366 -12.76 12.49 7.46
N GLY A 367 -13.69 13.27 6.91
CA GLY A 367 -13.68 14.72 7.03
C GLY A 367 -14.16 15.23 8.39
N SER A 368 -14.28 16.55 8.49
CA SER A 368 -14.72 17.22 9.72
C SER A 368 -16.22 17.13 9.99
N ASP A 369 -17.01 16.71 9.00
CA ASP A 369 -18.45 16.56 9.14
C ASP A 369 -18.79 15.29 9.96
N GLU A 370 -19.57 15.47 11.02
CA GLU A 370 -19.88 14.39 11.96
C GLU A 370 -20.99 13.44 11.47
N THR A 371 -21.70 13.77 10.40
CA THR A 371 -22.91 13.06 9.92
C THR A 371 -22.69 11.56 9.73
N TYR A 372 -21.52 11.18 9.21
CA TYR A 372 -21.16 9.78 8.94
C TYR A 372 -19.89 9.34 9.67
N ARG A 373 -19.39 10.14 10.61
CA ARG A 373 -18.09 9.90 11.23
C ARG A 373 -18.02 8.56 11.95
N GLU A 374 -19.06 8.20 12.70
CA GLU A 374 -19.14 6.89 13.37
C GLU A 374 -19.23 5.71 12.39
N LEU A 375 -19.84 5.91 11.22
CA LEU A 375 -20.01 4.88 10.19
C LEU A 375 -18.75 4.68 9.35
N LEU A 376 -17.94 5.73 9.15
CA LEU A 376 -16.82 5.73 8.20
C LEU A 376 -15.45 5.70 8.88
N ASN A 377 -15.39 5.93 10.19
CA ASN A 377 -14.14 5.86 10.94
C ASN A 377 -13.66 4.41 11.07
N PHE A 378 -12.68 4.04 10.24
CA PHE A 378 -12.05 2.72 10.27
C PHE A 378 -10.90 2.70 11.27
N ASP A 379 -11.17 2.20 12.48
CA ASP A 379 -10.22 2.15 13.60
C ASP A 379 -9.67 0.73 13.83
N ILE A 380 -8.58 0.36 13.14
CA ILE A 380 -7.94 -0.96 13.28
C ILE A 380 -7.51 -1.24 14.72
N ARG A 381 -7.07 -0.22 15.47
CA ARG A 381 -6.69 -0.39 16.87
C ARG A 381 -7.89 -0.87 17.68
N GLY A 382 -9.03 -0.18 17.58
CA GLY A 382 -10.26 -0.57 18.27
C GLY A 382 -10.74 -1.97 17.87
N ILE A 383 -10.62 -2.31 16.58
CA ILE A 383 -10.95 -3.65 16.05
C ILE A 383 -10.14 -4.73 16.77
N LEU A 384 -8.81 -4.58 16.78
CA LEU A 384 -7.88 -5.56 17.34
C LEU A 384 -8.08 -5.72 18.85
N THR A 385 -8.24 -4.61 19.57
CA THR A 385 -8.51 -4.64 21.02
C THR A 385 -9.81 -5.37 21.32
N ASN A 386 -10.91 -5.00 20.65
CA ASN A 386 -12.22 -5.59 20.93
C ASN A 386 -12.24 -7.09 20.59
N LEU A 387 -11.66 -7.51 19.46
CA LEU A 387 -11.62 -8.92 19.10
C LEU A 387 -10.74 -9.75 20.02
N TYR A 388 -9.64 -9.17 20.51
CA TYR A 388 -8.84 -9.81 21.55
C TYR A 388 -9.60 -9.97 22.87
N GLU A 389 -10.37 -8.96 23.29
CA GLU A 389 -11.24 -9.04 24.48
C GLU A 389 -12.32 -10.10 24.31
N VAL A 390 -13.02 -10.12 23.16
CA VAL A 390 -14.02 -11.12 22.83
C VAL A 390 -13.43 -12.52 22.87
N ALA A 391 -12.26 -12.72 22.26
CA ALA A 391 -11.57 -14.01 22.23
C ALA A 391 -11.18 -14.53 23.62
N ASN A 392 -10.97 -13.63 24.59
CA ASN A 392 -10.59 -13.96 25.96
C ASN A 392 -11.75 -13.90 26.97
N ASN A 393 -12.99 -13.64 26.52
CA ASN A 393 -14.14 -13.57 27.41
C ASN A 393 -14.74 -14.97 27.67
N PRO A 394 -14.63 -15.52 28.90
CA PRO A 394 -15.16 -16.85 29.20
C PRO A 394 -16.68 -16.94 29.06
N GLU A 395 -17.41 -15.85 29.24
CA GLU A 395 -18.89 -15.82 29.13
C GLU A 395 -19.38 -16.00 27.70
N LEU A 396 -18.54 -15.71 26.69
CA LEU A 396 -18.88 -15.80 25.27
C LEU A 396 -18.42 -17.12 24.63
N THR A 397 -17.80 -18.02 25.39
CA THR A 397 -17.19 -19.25 24.84
C THR A 397 -18.23 -20.12 24.14
N ASP A 398 -19.36 -20.38 24.79
CA ASP A 398 -20.43 -21.23 24.23
C ASP A 398 -21.14 -20.53 23.05
N GLU A 399 -21.29 -19.19 23.09
CA GLU A 399 -21.97 -18.43 22.03
C GLU A 399 -21.15 -18.32 20.73
N LEU A 400 -19.83 -18.40 20.87
CA LEU A 400 -18.85 -18.26 19.79
C LEU A 400 -18.11 -19.58 19.48
N GLU A 401 -18.67 -20.73 19.86
CA GLU A 401 -18.07 -22.06 19.60
C GLU A 401 -17.74 -22.28 18.11
N ASP A 402 -18.62 -21.81 17.21
CA ASP A 402 -18.42 -21.91 15.76
C ASP A 402 -17.27 -21.04 15.21
N TYR A 403 -16.70 -20.13 16.02
CA TYR A 403 -15.69 -19.15 15.60
C TYR A 403 -14.35 -19.29 16.33
N GLN A 404 -14.12 -20.40 17.04
CA GLN A 404 -12.92 -20.58 17.88
C GLN A 404 -11.61 -20.40 17.11
N ASP A 405 -11.51 -20.89 15.87
CA ASP A 405 -10.31 -20.71 15.04
C ASP A 405 -9.96 -19.24 14.80
N VAL A 406 -10.98 -18.39 14.61
CA VAL A 406 -10.81 -16.94 14.43
C VAL A 406 -10.43 -16.29 15.76
N MET A 407 -10.99 -16.75 16.88
CA MET A 407 -10.67 -16.24 18.21
C MET A 407 -9.23 -16.55 18.61
N GLU A 408 -8.76 -17.78 18.37
CA GLU A 408 -7.37 -18.17 18.61
C GLU A 408 -6.40 -17.36 17.76
N MET A 409 -6.72 -17.12 16.49
CA MET A 409 -5.93 -16.21 15.65
C MET A 409 -5.76 -14.82 16.28
N PHE A 410 -6.82 -14.20 16.83
CA PHE A 410 -6.68 -12.88 17.45
C PHE A 410 -5.85 -12.90 18.74
N LYS A 411 -5.87 -14.00 19.49
CA LYS A 411 -4.97 -14.21 20.65
C LYS A 411 -3.51 -14.34 20.23
N GLU A 412 -3.25 -14.92 19.06
CA GLU A 412 -1.89 -15.04 18.52
C GLU A 412 -1.36 -13.70 17.99
N VAL A 413 -2.19 -12.97 17.24
CA VAL A 413 -1.78 -11.71 16.58
C VAL A 413 -1.52 -10.60 17.60
N VAL A 414 -2.34 -10.51 18.65
CA VAL A 414 -2.22 -9.48 19.70
C VAL A 414 -1.37 -10.02 20.85
N THR A 415 -0.15 -9.52 20.98
CA THR A 415 0.84 -10.01 21.95
C THR A 415 0.87 -9.14 23.20
N PRO A 416 0.51 -9.65 24.40
CA PRO A 416 0.71 -8.94 25.66
C PRO A 416 2.21 -8.80 25.94
N TYR A 417 2.71 -7.56 26.00
CA TYR A 417 4.14 -7.32 26.12
C TYR A 417 4.44 -5.94 26.74
N GLY A 418 5.55 -5.81 27.48
CA GLY A 418 6.01 -4.53 28.02
C GLY A 418 5.35 -4.10 29.35
N GLY A 419 4.71 -5.05 30.05
CA GLY A 419 4.04 -4.85 31.33
C GLY A 419 2.77 -4.00 31.21
N VAL A 420 2.48 -3.22 32.25
CA VAL A 420 1.34 -2.31 32.29
C VAL A 420 1.73 -0.86 31.95
N ASP A 421 0.77 -0.07 31.50
CA ASP A 421 0.90 1.37 31.33
C ASP A 421 0.78 2.13 32.67
N GLN A 422 0.76 3.47 32.59
CA GLN A 422 0.70 4.34 33.78
C GLN A 422 -0.61 4.18 34.56
N ASP A 423 -1.67 3.71 33.90
CA ASP A 423 -3.00 3.51 34.47
C ASP A 423 -3.19 2.05 34.95
N GLY A 424 -2.17 1.20 34.80
CA GLY A 424 -2.19 -0.20 35.21
C GLY A 424 -2.78 -1.16 34.16
N ASN A 425 -3.03 -0.70 32.94
CA ASN A 425 -3.56 -1.54 31.87
C ASN A 425 -2.43 -2.28 31.13
N GLN A 426 -2.66 -3.54 30.77
CA GLN A 426 -1.71 -4.34 29.98
C GLN A 426 -1.41 -3.66 28.63
N LYS A 427 -0.12 -3.57 28.29
CA LYS A 427 0.30 -3.13 26.95
C LYS A 427 0.22 -4.30 25.97
N PHE A 428 -0.25 -4.00 24.76
CA PHE A 428 -0.35 -4.97 23.67
C PHE A 428 0.42 -4.50 22.46
N TYR A 429 1.03 -5.46 21.77
CA TYR A 429 1.85 -5.24 20.59
C TYR A 429 1.33 -6.10 19.44
N VAL A 430 1.51 -5.60 18.23
CA VAL A 430 1.24 -6.34 16.99
C VAL A 430 2.40 -6.13 16.01
N HIS A 431 2.56 -7.08 15.10
CA HIS A 431 3.57 -7.02 14.05
C HIS A 431 2.97 -6.49 12.75
N GLY A 432 3.70 -5.59 12.05
CA GLY A 432 3.23 -4.98 10.81
C GLY A 432 3.46 -5.81 9.53
N GLY A 433 4.14 -6.96 9.57
CA GLY A 433 4.13 -8.01 8.54
C GLY A 433 3.95 -7.65 7.05
N ILE A 434 3.26 -8.55 6.33
CA ILE A 434 2.87 -8.43 4.92
C ILE A 434 1.34 -8.47 4.86
N ALA A 435 0.71 -7.53 4.19
CA ALA A 435 -0.74 -7.44 4.03
C ALA A 435 -1.16 -7.52 2.56
N PHE A 436 -2.09 -8.42 2.24
CA PHE A 436 -2.83 -8.49 0.99
C PHE A 436 -4.19 -7.85 1.22
N TYR A 437 -4.44 -6.71 0.58
CA TYR A 437 -5.60 -5.88 0.88
C TYR A 437 -6.32 -5.40 -0.38
N GLY A 438 -7.58 -5.04 -0.21
CA GLY A 438 -8.47 -4.57 -1.27
C GLY A 438 -9.80 -5.31 -1.32
N GLY A 439 -9.99 -6.44 -0.63
CA GLY A 439 -11.32 -7.07 -0.47
C GLY A 439 -11.93 -7.72 -1.73
N GLY A 440 -11.28 -7.61 -2.90
CA GLY A 440 -11.56 -8.40 -4.09
C GLY A 440 -10.71 -9.64 -4.26
N LYS A 441 -10.99 -10.39 -5.35
CA LYS A 441 -10.24 -11.60 -5.67
C LYS A 441 -8.79 -11.22 -5.92
N ASN A 442 -7.89 -11.78 -5.13
CA ASN A 442 -6.47 -11.45 -5.22
C ASN A 442 -5.66 -12.65 -5.69
N TYR A 443 -5.10 -12.58 -6.89
CA TYR A 443 -4.24 -13.63 -7.47
C TYR A 443 -2.76 -13.37 -7.25
N SER A 444 -2.42 -12.33 -6.48
CA SER A 444 -1.05 -12.00 -6.09
C SER A 444 -0.51 -13.04 -5.13
N MET A 445 0.82 -13.23 -5.14
CA MET A 445 1.46 -14.29 -4.38
C MET A 445 2.75 -13.81 -3.72
N VAL A 446 3.12 -14.50 -2.63
CA VAL A 446 4.43 -14.42 -2.00
C VAL A 446 5.16 -15.73 -2.23
N ILE A 447 6.36 -15.64 -2.81
CA ILE A 447 7.30 -16.74 -2.95
C ILE A 447 8.39 -16.50 -1.91
N ASN A 448 8.30 -17.22 -0.80
CA ASN A 448 9.27 -17.15 0.28
C ASN A 448 10.26 -18.32 0.19
N ASN A 449 11.51 -18.01 -0.18
CA ASN A 449 12.61 -18.97 -0.21
C ASN A 449 13.56 -18.80 0.98
N THR A 450 13.16 -18.10 2.04
CA THR A 450 14.01 -17.75 3.18
C THR A 450 13.61 -18.48 4.45
N GLU A 451 14.61 -18.96 5.19
CA GLU A 451 14.41 -19.53 6.52
C GLU A 451 14.07 -18.45 7.56
N ASN A 452 14.55 -17.21 7.37
CA ASN A 452 14.40 -16.12 8.35
C ASN A 452 12.98 -15.53 8.42
N THR A 453 12.18 -15.69 7.37
CA THR A 453 10.74 -15.37 7.39
C THR A 453 9.86 -16.61 7.52
N ALA A 454 10.43 -17.77 7.88
CA ALA A 454 9.67 -19.00 8.06
C ALA A 454 8.69 -18.96 9.25
N GLU A 455 8.94 -18.10 10.24
CA GLU A 455 8.05 -17.89 11.38
C GLU A 455 6.88 -16.93 11.08
N LEU A 456 6.82 -16.32 9.89
CA LEU A 456 5.65 -15.51 9.53
C LEU A 456 4.42 -16.41 9.36
N ALA A 457 3.48 -16.32 10.30
CA ALA A 457 2.25 -17.08 10.28
C ALA A 457 1.21 -16.44 9.35
N PRO A 458 0.47 -17.23 8.55
CA PRO A 458 -0.59 -16.74 7.70
C PRO A 458 -1.89 -16.52 8.48
N TYR A 459 -2.54 -15.38 8.25
CA TYR A 459 -3.81 -15.01 8.87
C TYR A 459 -4.81 -14.55 7.82
N PHE A 460 -6.06 -15.01 7.94
CA PHE A 460 -7.11 -14.79 6.95
C PHE A 460 -8.30 -14.13 7.62
N ILE A 461 -8.57 -12.88 7.24
CA ILE A 461 -9.64 -12.08 7.83
C ILE A 461 -10.75 -11.87 6.82
N ASN A 462 -11.96 -12.25 7.20
CA ASN A 462 -13.18 -11.98 6.45
C ASN A 462 -14.04 -10.95 7.19
N ILE A 463 -14.27 -9.77 6.59
CA ILE A 463 -15.02 -8.69 7.25
C ILE A 463 -16.46 -9.11 7.63
N PRO A 464 -17.24 -9.79 6.75
CA PRO A 464 -18.53 -10.35 7.13
C PRO A 464 -18.48 -11.27 8.37
N LEU A 465 -17.45 -12.10 8.48
CA LEU A 465 -17.29 -12.98 9.64
C LEU A 465 -17.03 -12.18 10.94
N MET A 466 -16.22 -11.12 10.85
CA MET A 466 -16.00 -10.22 11.98
C MET A 466 -17.30 -9.53 12.42
N PHE A 467 -18.16 -9.16 11.48
CA PHE A 467 -19.48 -8.62 11.80
C PHE A 467 -20.31 -9.60 12.64
N GLU A 468 -20.36 -10.89 12.25
CA GLU A 468 -21.11 -11.91 12.97
C GLU A 468 -20.62 -12.08 14.42
N ILE A 469 -19.30 -12.22 14.60
CA ILE A 469 -18.67 -12.37 15.92
C ILE A 469 -18.99 -11.17 16.81
N MET A 470 -18.72 -9.96 16.31
CA MET A 470 -18.88 -8.72 17.07
C MET A 470 -20.35 -8.42 17.38
N SER A 471 -21.26 -8.80 16.47
CA SER A 471 -22.70 -8.67 16.70
C SER A 471 -23.21 -9.64 17.76
N LYS A 472 -22.75 -10.89 17.78
CA LYS A 472 -23.10 -11.86 18.83
C LYS A 472 -22.56 -11.41 20.19
N ALA A 473 -21.32 -10.90 20.22
CA ALA A 473 -20.71 -10.35 21.42
C ALA A 473 -21.32 -9.02 21.89
N ASN A 474 -22.35 -8.48 21.21
CA ASN A 474 -23.02 -7.21 21.52
C ASN A 474 -22.08 -5.98 21.58
N TYR A 475 -21.05 -5.93 20.72
CA TYR A 475 -20.17 -4.76 20.62
C TYR A 475 -20.73 -3.72 19.63
N ASP A 476 -20.86 -2.46 20.09
CA ASP A 476 -21.48 -1.36 19.33
C ASP A 476 -20.79 -1.07 17.97
N ASN A 477 -19.47 -1.28 17.89
CA ASN A 477 -18.68 -1.06 16.68
C ASN A 477 -18.97 -2.09 15.56
N ALA A 478 -19.81 -3.12 15.81
CA ALA A 478 -20.15 -4.13 14.82
C ALA A 478 -20.77 -3.54 13.53
N LYS A 479 -21.47 -2.41 13.64
CA LYS A 479 -22.19 -1.79 12.51
C LYS A 479 -21.27 -1.44 11.34
N LEU A 480 -20.05 -0.98 11.59
CA LEU A 480 -19.07 -0.66 10.54
C LEU A 480 -18.78 -1.88 9.65
N TYR A 481 -18.55 -3.06 10.25
CA TYR A 481 -18.22 -4.29 9.52
C TYR A 481 -19.38 -4.81 8.66
N LYS A 482 -20.62 -4.45 8.99
CA LYS A 482 -21.78 -4.75 8.15
C LYS A 482 -21.71 -4.03 6.80
N HIS A 483 -21.13 -2.82 6.79
CA HIS A 483 -21.20 -1.89 5.67
C HIS A 483 -19.93 -1.88 4.83
N LEU A 484 -18.75 -2.02 5.45
CA LEU A 484 -17.46 -2.07 4.74
C LEU A 484 -17.42 -3.04 3.55
N PRO A 485 -17.99 -4.26 3.59
CA PRO A 485 -17.94 -5.16 2.46
C PRO A 485 -18.57 -4.57 1.21
N TYR A 486 -19.57 -3.70 1.32
CA TYR A 486 -20.24 -3.12 0.17
C TYR A 486 -19.34 -2.22 -0.68
N ALA A 487 -18.29 -1.65 -0.10
CA ALA A 487 -17.23 -0.94 -0.82
C ALA A 487 -16.00 -1.82 -1.05
N ALA A 488 -15.53 -2.53 -0.02
CA ALA A 488 -14.29 -3.29 -0.14
C ALA A 488 -14.44 -4.60 -0.95
N GLY A 489 -15.57 -5.28 -0.78
CA GLY A 489 -15.80 -6.66 -1.21
C GLY A 489 -15.83 -7.62 -0.01
N ARG A 490 -16.12 -8.90 -0.29
CA ARG A 490 -16.28 -9.96 0.73
C ARG A 490 -15.12 -10.95 0.77
N GLU A 491 -14.12 -10.80 -0.10
CA GLU A 491 -12.99 -11.71 -0.15
C GLU A 491 -12.05 -11.48 1.05
N ASN A 492 -11.23 -12.48 1.37
CA ASN A 492 -10.36 -12.42 2.54
C ASN A 492 -9.23 -11.39 2.36
N PHE A 493 -8.99 -10.64 3.43
CA PHE A 493 -7.74 -9.92 3.64
C PHE A 493 -6.74 -10.91 4.24
N ASN A 494 -5.55 -11.01 3.66
CA ASN A 494 -4.57 -12.00 4.07
C ASN A 494 -3.34 -11.31 4.65
N PHE A 495 -2.81 -11.84 5.73
CA PHE A 495 -1.67 -11.27 6.42
C PHE A 495 -0.61 -12.35 6.68
N PHE A 496 0.66 -11.94 6.69
CA PHE A 496 1.78 -12.75 7.17
C PHE A 496 2.50 -11.96 8.25
N MET A 497 2.47 -12.45 9.48
CA MET A 497 2.93 -11.68 10.65
C MET A 497 3.71 -12.59 11.59
N TYR A 498 4.69 -12.03 12.30
CA TYR A 498 5.15 -12.66 13.53
C TYR A 498 4.07 -12.49 14.60
N ASN A 499 3.88 -13.53 15.39
CA ASN A 499 2.81 -13.63 16.38
C ASN A 499 3.40 -13.85 17.78
N SER A 500 2.53 -13.99 18.78
CA SER A 500 2.93 -14.20 20.19
C SER A 500 3.72 -15.50 20.44
N LEU A 501 3.72 -16.42 19.47
CA LEU A 501 4.46 -17.69 19.53
C LEU A 501 5.81 -17.64 18.79
N SER A 502 6.09 -16.55 18.06
CA SER A 502 7.32 -16.38 17.31
C SER A 502 8.51 -16.17 18.24
N ALA A 503 9.69 -16.65 17.84
CA ALA A 503 10.92 -16.42 18.60
C ALA A 503 11.40 -14.97 18.45
N PHE A 504 11.04 -14.30 17.36
CA PHE A 504 11.34 -12.89 17.12
C PHE A 504 10.22 -11.96 17.61
N GLY A 505 10.41 -11.39 18.81
CA GLY A 505 9.44 -10.51 19.45
C GLY A 505 9.83 -9.03 19.51
N PRO A 506 9.06 -8.21 20.27
CA PRO A 506 9.32 -6.79 20.44
C PRO A 506 10.69 -6.42 21.05
N ASP A 507 11.29 -7.27 21.90
CA ASP A 507 12.65 -7.04 22.42
C ASP A 507 13.73 -7.34 21.38
N ASP A 508 13.56 -8.43 20.64
CA ASP A 508 14.53 -8.87 19.64
C ASP A 508 14.73 -7.80 18.58
N GLN A 509 13.66 -7.15 18.11
CA GLN A 509 13.79 -6.04 17.15
C GLN A 509 14.58 -4.82 17.69
N LEU A 510 14.58 -4.58 19.01
CA LEU A 510 15.26 -3.43 19.60
C LEU A 510 16.77 -3.66 19.68
N VAL A 511 17.19 -4.90 19.91
CA VAL A 511 18.60 -5.29 20.03
C VAL A 511 19.18 -5.80 18.71
N ALA A 512 18.35 -6.22 17.76
CA ALA A 512 18.80 -6.80 16.51
C ALA A 512 19.60 -5.79 15.64
N PRO A 513 20.67 -6.25 14.97
CA PRO A 513 21.45 -5.39 14.08
C PRO A 513 20.57 -4.80 12.97
N LYS A 514 20.58 -3.47 12.86
CA LYS A 514 19.93 -2.72 11.77
C LYS A 514 20.86 -2.59 10.56
N THR A 515 21.39 -3.73 10.13
CA THR A 515 22.32 -3.83 9.01
C THR A 515 21.86 -4.91 8.04
N VAL A 516 22.30 -4.78 6.79
CA VAL A 516 21.95 -5.66 5.68
C VAL A 516 23.20 -6.13 4.97
N ARG A 517 23.13 -7.31 4.34
CA ARG A 517 24.21 -7.79 3.48
C ARG A 517 24.26 -6.94 2.22
N ARG A 518 25.44 -6.42 1.89
CA ARG A 518 25.64 -5.61 0.70
C ARG A 518 25.60 -6.44 -0.58
N CYS A 519 25.02 -5.87 -1.62
CA CYS A 519 25.06 -6.39 -2.98
C CYS A 519 26.39 -6.00 -3.64
N ASN A 520 27.06 -6.96 -4.28
CA ASN A 520 28.10 -6.64 -5.24
C ASN A 520 27.43 -6.29 -6.58
N ILE A 521 27.40 -5.01 -6.94
CA ILE A 521 26.75 -4.54 -8.17
C ILE A 521 27.32 -5.19 -9.44
N ASP A 522 28.61 -5.55 -9.46
CA ASP A 522 29.25 -6.22 -10.60
C ASP A 522 28.79 -7.68 -10.78
N SER A 523 28.09 -8.24 -9.78
CA SER A 523 27.54 -9.59 -9.82
C SER A 523 26.07 -9.65 -10.23
N LEU A 524 25.44 -8.51 -10.52
CA LEU A 524 24.09 -8.48 -11.06
C LEU A 524 24.11 -9.12 -12.45
N LEU A 525 23.48 -10.29 -12.57
CA LEU A 525 23.19 -10.92 -13.85
C LEU A 525 22.13 -10.05 -14.54
N ARG A 526 22.52 -9.39 -15.64
CA ARG A 526 21.62 -8.68 -16.55
C ARG A 526 21.40 -9.50 -17.81
#